data_AF-A0AAN7F2H2-F1
#
_entry.id   AF-A0AAN7F2H2-F1
#
_cell.length_a   1.000
_cell.length_b   1.000
_cell.length_c   1.000
_cell.angle_alpha   90.00
_cell.angle_beta   90.00
_cell.angle_gamma   90.00
#
_symmetry.space_group_name_H-M   'P 1'
#
loop_
_entity.id
_entity.type
_entity.pdbx_description
1 polymer ?
#
loop_
_entity_poly.entity_id
_entity_poly.type
_entity_poly.pdbx_seq_one_letter_code
_entity_poly.pdbx_strand_id
1 'polypeptide(L)'
;MMGGKISKKSSSDAPPPPPPPPPPPPPAEAAAPAQLLQINADATFNVDLSSYEAACMLDPTLQSFDASIQAHTNRVISSLATGVEVRSLSFDALREVTNSLLEMNQDVVKVILDCQKDVWKNGEMFSLVEMYFDNSQKTLEFCTALENCLKRTRDNQLMMIQLAVSHFEEEVGDGVDGEKYVKTLQELRKFKAAGDPFTEGFFELFQSVYNQHLLMFSKLQQRKGTLDKKLKSVKTWRRVSNVIFVSAFVSVLIFSVVAAAMAAPPVVTALAAALAVPMGPVGKWCNSLWKRYETALKGEREVISTMQVGSFVTMKDLESIRVLVSKVEIKVESLMQNADFALREEEMVKLAMDEIKKKLEEFMDDIQKLSQHGDKCSQEITRARTVLLRKIMKTPNN
;
A
#
# COMPACT_ATOMS: atom_id res chain seq x y z
N MET A 1 18.39 50.96 59.01
CA MET A 1 18.76 52.09 58.13
C MET A 1 17.60 52.35 57.17
N MET A 2 17.32 53.64 56.97
CA MET A 2 16.20 54.28 56.25
C MET A 2 15.98 53.75 54.82
N GLY A 3 14.85 53.88 54.11
CA GLY A 3 13.54 54.55 54.22
C GLY A 3 12.72 54.06 53.00
N GLY A 4 11.39 54.05 52.90
CA GLY A 4 10.40 55.07 53.23
C GLY A 4 9.98 55.83 51.96
N LYS A 5 8.88 55.42 51.29
CA LYS A 5 7.77 56.31 50.84
C LYS A 5 6.63 55.58 50.12
N ILE A 6 5.44 56.07 50.44
CA ILE A 6 4.07 55.67 50.08
C ILE A 6 3.57 56.58 48.94
N SER A 7 2.74 56.08 48.02
CA SER A 7 1.60 56.87 47.51
C SER A 7 0.47 56.06 46.88
N LYS A 8 -0.74 56.46 47.27
CA LYS A 8 -2.08 56.01 46.89
C LYS A 8 -2.52 56.47 45.50
N LYS A 9 -3.37 55.67 44.85
CA LYS A 9 -4.68 56.02 44.21
C LYS A 9 -5.10 54.82 43.33
N SER A 10 -6.35 54.59 42.94
CA SER A 10 -7.69 54.75 43.52
C SER A 10 -8.60 53.93 42.58
N SER A 11 -9.55 53.21 43.17
CA SER A 11 -10.62 52.46 42.49
C SER A 11 -11.40 53.29 41.47
N SER A 12 -11.60 52.75 40.26
CA SER A 12 -12.87 52.66 39.52
C SER A 12 -12.56 52.28 38.06
N ASP A 13 -13.09 51.18 37.55
CA ASP A 13 -13.60 51.07 36.16
C ASP A 13 -14.31 49.73 35.95
N ALA A 14 -15.58 49.82 35.53
CA ALA A 14 -16.49 48.71 35.21
C ALA A 14 -16.12 48.05 33.86
N PRO A 15 -16.53 46.79 33.61
CA PRO A 15 -16.24 46.11 32.35
C PRO A 15 -17.03 46.74 31.17
N PRO A 16 -16.47 46.69 29.94
CA PRO A 16 -17.10 47.31 28.78
C PRO A 16 -18.37 46.54 28.33
N PRO A 17 -19.36 47.23 27.71
CA PRO A 17 -20.59 46.59 27.23
C PRO A 17 -20.33 45.70 25.99
N PRO A 18 -21.18 44.68 25.77
CA PRO A 18 -21.02 43.75 24.64
C PRO A 18 -21.32 44.44 23.28
N PRO A 19 -20.76 43.91 22.17
CA PRO A 19 -20.94 44.48 20.84
C PRO A 19 -22.37 44.27 20.31
N PRO A 20 -22.86 45.16 19.41
CA PRO A 20 -24.20 45.06 18.84
C PRO A 20 -24.35 43.85 17.89
N PRO A 21 -25.58 43.33 17.72
CA PRO A 21 -25.85 42.18 16.86
C PRO A 21 -25.65 42.52 15.37
N PRO A 22 -25.27 41.52 14.54
CA PRO A 22 -25.05 41.74 13.11
C PRO A 22 -26.36 42.03 12.35
N PRO A 23 -26.30 42.75 11.22
CA PRO A 23 -27.47 43.10 10.42
C PRO A 23 -28.12 41.87 9.75
N PRO A 24 -29.44 41.92 9.46
CA PRO A 24 -30.15 40.80 8.84
C PRO A 24 -29.68 40.56 7.39
N PRO A 25 -29.73 39.31 6.92
CA PRO A 25 -29.29 38.96 5.57
C PRO A 25 -30.24 39.54 4.49
N PRO A 26 -29.72 39.84 3.28
CA PRO A 26 -30.52 40.36 2.18
C PRO A 26 -31.55 39.33 1.66
N PRO A 27 -32.63 39.79 0.98
CA PRO A 27 -33.72 38.92 0.53
C PRO A 27 -33.23 37.87 -0.48
N ALA A 28 -33.81 36.68 -0.40
CA ALA A 28 -33.50 35.54 -1.26
C ALA A 28 -33.65 35.88 -2.76
N GLU A 29 -32.54 35.82 -3.48
CA GLU A 29 -32.50 35.84 -4.93
C GLU A 29 -32.99 34.47 -5.46
N ALA A 30 -33.79 34.53 -6.52
CA ALA A 30 -34.54 33.41 -7.08
C ALA A 30 -33.67 32.18 -7.42
N ALA A 31 -34.25 31.00 -7.22
CA ALA A 31 -33.65 29.71 -7.48
C ALA A 31 -33.14 29.55 -8.93
N ALA A 32 -31.84 29.74 -9.15
CA ALA A 32 -31.10 29.16 -10.27
C ALA A 32 -29.58 29.06 -10.00
N PRO A 33 -29.11 28.04 -9.24
CA PRO A 33 -27.73 27.58 -9.45
C PRO A 33 -27.57 26.05 -9.59
N ALA A 34 -28.58 25.24 -9.26
CA ALA A 34 -28.43 23.79 -9.25
C ALA A 34 -28.41 23.18 -10.67
N GLN A 35 -29.29 23.63 -11.56
CA GLN A 35 -29.41 23.07 -12.92
C GLN A 35 -28.20 23.39 -13.80
N LEU A 36 -27.59 24.57 -13.64
CA LEU A 36 -26.47 25.00 -14.48
C LEU A 36 -25.15 24.30 -14.08
N LEU A 37 -24.98 23.97 -12.79
CA LEU A 37 -23.85 23.15 -12.31
C LEU A 37 -23.99 21.69 -12.71
N GLN A 38 -25.21 21.15 -12.71
CA GLN A 38 -25.49 19.77 -13.09
C GLN A 38 -25.32 19.55 -14.60
N ILE A 39 -25.82 20.47 -15.43
CA ILE A 39 -25.61 20.45 -16.88
C ILE A 39 -24.12 20.58 -17.24
N ASN A 40 -23.34 21.39 -16.51
CA ASN A 40 -21.90 21.52 -16.75
C ASN A 40 -21.12 20.26 -16.33
N ALA A 41 -21.51 19.61 -15.24
CA ALA A 41 -20.91 18.36 -14.80
C ALA A 41 -21.24 17.22 -15.78
N ASP A 42 -22.50 17.09 -16.20
CA ASP A 42 -22.96 16.08 -17.15
C ASP A 42 -22.36 16.30 -18.55
N ALA A 43 -22.18 17.55 -18.98
CA ALA A 43 -21.51 17.88 -20.24
C ALA A 43 -20.01 17.57 -20.19
N THR A 44 -19.32 17.91 -19.08
CA THR A 44 -17.89 17.60 -18.90
C THR A 44 -17.67 16.09 -18.84
N PHE A 45 -18.54 15.37 -18.14
CA PHE A 45 -18.48 13.91 -18.02
C PHE A 45 -18.71 13.21 -19.36
N ASN A 46 -19.68 13.68 -20.17
CA ASN A 46 -19.92 13.14 -21.51
C ASN A 46 -18.78 13.45 -22.49
N VAL A 47 -18.16 14.62 -22.39
CA VAL A 47 -16.99 14.99 -23.19
C VAL A 47 -15.80 14.10 -22.83
N ASP A 48 -15.52 13.90 -21.54
CA ASP A 48 -14.44 13.02 -21.07
C ASP A 48 -14.69 11.55 -21.46
N LEU A 49 -15.95 11.10 -21.44
CA LEU A 49 -16.33 9.75 -21.87
C LEU A 49 -16.14 9.55 -23.39
N SER A 50 -16.55 10.53 -24.20
CA SER A 50 -16.37 10.49 -25.67
C SER A 50 -14.89 10.55 -26.08
N SER A 51 -14.08 11.29 -25.32
CA SER A 51 -12.62 11.36 -25.46
C SER A 51 -11.96 10.01 -25.14
N TYR A 52 -12.40 9.36 -24.06
CA TYR A 52 -11.93 8.04 -23.67
C TYR A 52 -12.35 6.94 -24.67
N GLU A 53 -13.58 6.97 -25.17
CA GLU A 53 -14.09 6.03 -26.17
C GLU A 53 -13.32 6.16 -27.50
N ALA A 54 -13.02 7.40 -27.92
CA ALA A 54 -12.16 7.66 -29.07
C ALA A 54 -10.71 7.16 -28.85
N ALA A 55 -10.18 7.28 -27.64
CA ALA A 55 -8.86 6.76 -27.29
C ALA A 55 -8.80 5.22 -27.30
N CYS A 56 -9.87 4.55 -26.85
CA CYS A 56 -9.99 3.08 -26.89
C CYS A 56 -10.01 2.53 -28.33
N MET A 57 -10.51 3.31 -29.29
CA MET A 57 -10.51 2.94 -30.71
C MET A 57 -9.12 3.00 -31.36
N LEU A 58 -8.18 3.72 -30.75
CA LEU A 58 -6.84 3.98 -31.30
C LEU A 58 -5.75 3.16 -30.62
N ASP A 59 -5.98 2.73 -29.37
CA ASP A 59 -5.01 2.01 -28.56
C ASP A 59 -5.52 0.61 -28.17
N PRO A 60 -4.93 -0.47 -28.72
CA PRO A 60 -5.31 -1.84 -28.42
C PRO A 60 -5.22 -2.22 -26.93
N THR A 61 -4.32 -1.60 -26.17
CA THR A 61 -4.18 -1.86 -24.73
C THR A 61 -5.33 -1.23 -23.94
N LEU A 62 -5.71 0.00 -24.27
CA LEU A 62 -6.90 0.66 -23.72
C LEU A 62 -8.18 -0.06 -24.12
N GLN A 63 -8.28 -0.57 -25.35
CA GLN A 63 -9.42 -1.39 -25.78
C GLN A 63 -9.58 -2.66 -24.95
N SER A 64 -8.48 -3.36 -24.66
CA SER A 64 -8.50 -4.57 -23.83
C SER A 64 -8.87 -4.29 -22.37
N PHE A 65 -8.42 -3.14 -21.86
CA PHE A 65 -8.76 -2.65 -20.54
C PHE A 65 -10.24 -2.27 -20.42
N ASP A 66 -10.78 -1.58 -21.41
CA ASP A 66 -12.20 -1.21 -21.47
C ASP A 66 -13.10 -2.47 -21.49
N ALA A 67 -12.74 -3.47 -22.30
CA ALA A 67 -13.44 -4.74 -22.33
C ALA A 67 -13.42 -5.45 -20.96
N SER A 68 -12.30 -5.37 -20.23
CA SER A 68 -12.18 -5.91 -18.88
C SER A 68 -13.08 -5.15 -17.88
N ILE A 69 -13.05 -3.81 -17.90
CA ILE A 69 -13.92 -2.94 -17.08
C ILE A 69 -15.40 -3.27 -17.32
N GLN A 70 -15.81 -3.41 -18.59
CA GLN A 70 -17.19 -3.76 -18.93
C GLN A 70 -17.56 -5.15 -18.41
N ALA A 71 -16.66 -6.15 -18.53
CA ALA A 71 -16.89 -7.49 -18.02
C ALA A 71 -17.03 -7.51 -16.49
N HIS A 72 -16.13 -6.84 -15.75
CA HIS A 72 -16.21 -6.72 -14.30
C HIS A 72 -17.49 -5.99 -13.85
N THR A 73 -17.85 -4.90 -14.52
CA THR A 73 -19.06 -4.13 -14.23
C THR A 73 -20.31 -4.98 -14.43
N ASN A 74 -20.40 -5.72 -15.53
CA ASN A 74 -21.52 -6.63 -15.79
C ASN A 74 -21.60 -7.78 -14.76
N ARG A 75 -20.47 -8.30 -14.32
CA ARG A 75 -20.39 -9.35 -13.28
C ARG A 75 -20.93 -8.85 -11.94
N VAL A 76 -20.52 -7.65 -11.53
CA VAL A 76 -21.00 -6.98 -10.31
C VAL A 76 -22.50 -6.67 -10.40
N ILE A 77 -22.98 -6.11 -11.50
CA ILE A 77 -24.40 -5.81 -11.71
C ILE A 77 -25.24 -7.09 -11.64
N SER A 78 -24.79 -8.17 -12.29
CA SER A 78 -25.51 -9.45 -12.28
C SER A 78 -25.58 -10.05 -10.88
N SER A 79 -24.47 -10.00 -10.12
CA SER A 79 -24.42 -10.48 -8.74
C SER A 79 -25.33 -9.68 -7.80
N LEU A 80 -25.41 -8.35 -8.00
CA LEU A 80 -26.29 -7.47 -7.24
C LEU A 80 -27.77 -7.69 -7.59
N ALA A 81 -28.08 -7.92 -8.87
CA ALA A 81 -29.44 -8.18 -9.36
C ALA A 81 -30.02 -9.50 -8.81
N THR A 82 -29.19 -10.53 -8.63
CA THR A 82 -29.59 -11.80 -7.98
C THR A 82 -29.82 -11.68 -6.47
N GLY A 83 -29.37 -10.61 -5.81
CA GLY A 83 -29.51 -10.39 -4.37
C GLY A 83 -30.78 -9.64 -3.93
N VAL A 84 -31.66 -9.28 -4.87
CA VAL A 84 -32.80 -8.36 -4.65
C VAL A 84 -33.93 -8.95 -3.78
N GLU A 85 -33.92 -10.25 -3.48
CA GLU A 85 -34.99 -10.86 -2.67
C GLU A 85 -34.91 -10.60 -1.16
N VAL A 86 -33.82 -10.03 -0.63
CA VAL A 86 -33.73 -9.70 0.81
C VAL A 86 -33.13 -8.30 0.98
N ARG A 87 -33.70 -7.50 1.88
CA ARG A 87 -33.36 -6.10 2.22
C ARG A 87 -31.92 -5.83 2.71
N SER A 88 -30.97 -6.71 2.38
CA SER A 88 -29.54 -6.62 2.70
C SER A 88 -28.71 -7.27 1.60
N LEU A 89 -27.64 -6.60 1.17
CA LEU A 89 -26.62 -7.16 0.26
C LEU A 89 -26.11 -8.50 0.80
N SER A 90 -26.08 -9.54 -0.05
CA SER A 90 -25.52 -10.84 0.35
C SER A 90 -24.01 -10.76 0.52
N PHE A 91 -23.46 -11.58 1.42
CA PHE A 91 -22.02 -11.68 1.63
C PHE A 91 -21.27 -12.10 0.34
N ASP A 92 -21.89 -12.93 -0.49
CA ASP A 92 -21.34 -13.32 -1.79
C ASP A 92 -21.26 -12.13 -2.77
N ALA A 93 -22.26 -11.23 -2.78
CA ALA A 93 -22.20 -10.02 -3.60
C ALA A 93 -21.11 -9.04 -3.14
N LEU A 94 -20.87 -8.92 -1.84
CA LEU A 94 -19.78 -8.11 -1.28
C LEU A 94 -18.39 -8.68 -1.61
N ARG A 95 -18.23 -10.01 -1.55
CA ARG A 95 -17.01 -10.70 -1.99
C ARG A 95 -16.75 -10.47 -3.48
N GLU A 96 -17.79 -10.54 -4.29
CA GLU A 96 -17.72 -10.36 -5.75
C GLU A 96 -17.31 -8.94 -6.16
N VAL A 97 -17.85 -7.93 -5.47
CA VAL A 97 -17.45 -6.51 -5.63
C VAL A 97 -16.00 -6.31 -5.22
N THR A 98 -15.56 -6.93 -4.13
CA THR A 98 -14.18 -6.81 -3.62
C THR A 98 -13.17 -7.44 -4.58
N ASN A 99 -13.47 -8.63 -5.10
CA ASN A 99 -12.64 -9.31 -6.09
C ASN A 99 -12.57 -8.51 -7.39
N SER A 100 -13.70 -7.99 -7.89
CA SER A 100 -13.74 -7.17 -9.10
C SER A 100 -12.94 -5.87 -8.96
N LEU A 101 -12.94 -5.25 -7.76
CA LEU A 101 -12.10 -4.08 -7.47
C LEU A 101 -10.61 -4.41 -7.45
N LEU A 102 -10.21 -5.58 -6.93
CA LEU A 102 -8.81 -6.02 -6.91
C LEU A 102 -8.31 -6.34 -8.33
N GLU A 103 -9.14 -7.01 -9.14
CA GLU A 103 -8.86 -7.33 -10.55
C GLU A 103 -8.75 -6.05 -11.41
N MET A 104 -9.70 -5.11 -11.29
CA MET A 104 -9.60 -3.79 -11.94
C MET A 104 -8.33 -3.04 -11.54
N ASN A 105 -7.92 -3.10 -10.28
CA ASN A 105 -6.67 -2.47 -9.85
C ASN A 105 -5.45 -3.11 -10.55
N GLN A 106 -5.48 -4.40 -10.88
CA GLN A 106 -4.42 -5.07 -11.60
C GLN A 106 -4.39 -4.67 -13.08
N ASP A 107 -5.55 -4.52 -13.72
CA ASP A 107 -5.67 -4.09 -15.10
C ASP A 107 -5.28 -2.61 -15.29
N VAL A 108 -5.67 -1.75 -14.34
CA VAL A 108 -5.22 -0.34 -14.29
C VAL A 108 -3.70 -0.26 -14.14
N VAL A 109 -3.11 -1.08 -13.25
CA VAL A 109 -1.65 -1.17 -13.10
C VAL A 109 -1.00 -1.56 -14.42
N LYS A 110 -1.54 -2.55 -15.12
CA LYS A 110 -1.00 -3.05 -16.39
C LYS A 110 -1.02 -1.98 -17.48
N VAL A 111 -2.14 -1.29 -17.69
CA VAL A 111 -2.25 -0.20 -18.67
C VAL A 111 -1.31 0.96 -18.32
N ILE A 112 -1.22 1.35 -17.04
CA ILE A 112 -0.30 2.40 -16.61
C ILE A 112 1.15 1.98 -16.87
N LEU A 113 1.52 0.73 -16.60
CA LEU A 113 2.85 0.21 -16.85
C LEU A 113 3.17 0.17 -18.35
N ASP A 114 2.25 -0.29 -19.19
CA ASP A 114 2.42 -0.33 -20.64
C ASP A 114 2.54 1.09 -21.24
N CYS A 115 1.69 2.03 -20.80
CA CYS A 115 1.78 3.45 -21.19
C CYS A 115 3.05 4.15 -20.68
N GLN A 116 3.62 3.71 -19.55
CA GLN A 116 4.85 4.27 -18.99
C GLN A 116 6.13 3.57 -19.45
N LYS A 117 6.02 2.45 -20.18
CA LYS A 117 7.15 1.68 -20.70
C LYS A 117 8.05 2.52 -21.62
N ASP A 118 7.45 3.37 -22.46
CA ASP A 118 8.15 4.30 -23.35
C ASP A 118 8.69 5.55 -22.64
N VAL A 119 8.15 5.85 -21.46
CA VAL A 119 8.44 7.05 -20.68
C VAL A 119 9.63 6.81 -19.74
N TRP A 120 9.76 5.59 -19.23
CA TRP A 120 10.86 5.21 -18.34
C TRP A 120 12.05 4.77 -19.18
N LYS A 121 12.87 5.75 -19.59
CA LYS A 121 14.15 5.56 -20.34
C LYS A 121 15.18 4.61 -19.69
N ASN A 122 14.86 4.01 -18.55
CA ASN A 122 15.72 3.23 -17.69
C ASN A 122 15.05 1.86 -17.41
N GLY A 123 15.29 0.88 -18.28
CA GLY A 123 14.63 -0.43 -18.22
C GLY A 123 14.80 -1.15 -16.86
N GLU A 124 15.89 -0.89 -16.14
CA GLU A 124 16.09 -1.41 -14.79
C GLU A 124 15.02 -0.91 -13.79
N MET A 125 14.62 0.36 -13.87
CA MET A 125 13.62 0.93 -12.97
C MET A 125 12.25 0.30 -13.17
N PHE A 126 11.88 0.10 -14.44
CA PHE A 126 10.63 -0.53 -14.83
C PHE A 126 10.57 -1.97 -14.34
N SER A 127 11.63 -2.74 -14.57
CA SER A 127 11.72 -4.13 -14.11
C SER A 127 11.58 -4.29 -12.59
N LEU A 128 12.06 -3.32 -11.80
CA LEU A 128 11.93 -3.34 -10.34
C LEU A 128 10.50 -3.04 -9.90
N VAL A 129 9.79 -2.20 -10.64
CA VAL A 129 8.40 -1.87 -10.35
C VAL A 129 7.47 -3.01 -10.75
N GLU A 130 7.68 -3.61 -11.92
CA GLU A 130 6.95 -4.84 -12.32
C GLU A 130 7.14 -5.96 -11.31
N MET A 131 8.39 -6.24 -10.93
CA MET A 131 8.69 -7.27 -9.94
C MET A 131 8.07 -6.94 -8.56
N TYR A 132 7.88 -5.65 -8.22
CA TYR A 132 7.22 -5.27 -6.97
C TYR A 132 5.73 -5.59 -7.02
N PHE A 133 5.07 -5.23 -8.13
CA PHE A 133 3.66 -5.54 -8.30
C PHE A 133 3.40 -7.04 -8.39
N ASP A 134 4.26 -7.81 -9.07
CA ASP A 134 4.19 -9.27 -9.11
C ASP A 134 4.34 -9.90 -7.72
N ASN A 135 5.39 -9.53 -6.97
CA ASN A 135 5.58 -10.01 -5.60
C ASN A 135 4.41 -9.64 -4.67
N SER A 136 3.86 -8.43 -4.84
CA SER A 136 2.72 -7.98 -4.06
C SER A 136 1.45 -8.76 -4.38
N GLN A 137 1.26 -9.16 -5.64
CA GLN A 137 0.13 -10.00 -6.05
C GLN A 137 0.24 -11.39 -5.41
N LYS A 138 1.41 -12.01 -5.50
CA LYS A 138 1.67 -13.32 -4.87
C LYS A 138 1.52 -13.28 -3.35
N THR A 139 1.79 -12.13 -2.72
CA THR A 139 1.53 -11.93 -1.29
C THR A 139 0.04 -11.92 -0.99
N LEU A 140 -0.79 -11.30 -1.84
CA LEU A 140 -2.25 -11.34 -1.70
C LEU A 140 -2.78 -12.76 -1.88
N GLU A 141 -2.29 -13.50 -2.88
CA GLU A 141 -2.62 -14.93 -3.06
C GLU A 141 -2.25 -15.76 -1.83
N PHE A 142 -1.09 -15.49 -1.23
CA PHE A 142 -0.70 -16.09 0.05
C PHE A 142 -1.64 -15.73 1.19
N CYS A 143 -2.04 -14.47 1.33
CA CYS A 143 -3.02 -14.05 2.34
C CYS A 143 -4.37 -14.76 2.15
N THR A 144 -4.83 -14.94 0.91
CA THR A 144 -6.05 -15.70 0.60
C THR A 144 -5.89 -17.19 0.95
N ALA A 145 -4.73 -17.79 0.66
CA ALA A 145 -4.46 -19.17 1.06
C ALA A 145 -4.49 -19.33 2.60
N LEU A 146 -3.89 -18.37 3.33
CA LEU A 146 -3.94 -18.32 4.79
C LEU A 146 -5.37 -18.20 5.31
N GLU A 147 -6.17 -17.29 4.75
CA GLU A 147 -7.57 -17.10 5.11
C GLU A 147 -8.38 -18.39 4.90
N ASN A 148 -8.17 -19.08 3.78
CA ASN A 148 -8.81 -20.35 3.50
C ASN A 148 -8.40 -21.45 4.48
N CYS A 149 -7.14 -21.49 4.91
CA CYS A 149 -6.68 -22.39 5.99
C CYS A 149 -7.38 -22.06 7.31
N LEU A 150 -7.37 -20.78 7.72
CA LEU A 150 -8.03 -20.32 8.95
C LEU A 150 -9.53 -20.60 8.97
N LYS A 151 -10.20 -20.39 7.83
CA LYS A 151 -11.63 -20.70 7.67
C LYS A 151 -11.89 -22.19 7.87
N ARG A 152 -11.10 -23.06 7.22
CA ARG A 152 -11.18 -24.52 7.44
C ARG A 152 -10.93 -24.89 8.90
N THR A 153 -9.96 -24.27 9.57
CA THR A 153 -9.71 -24.52 10.99
C THR A 153 -10.92 -24.12 11.85
N ARG A 154 -11.56 -22.99 11.59
CA ARG A 154 -12.73 -22.53 12.36
C ARG A 154 -13.96 -23.39 12.11
N ASP A 155 -14.33 -23.53 10.83
CA ASP A 155 -15.60 -24.15 10.42
C ASP A 155 -15.59 -25.66 10.69
N ASN A 156 -14.40 -26.29 10.70
CA ASN A 156 -14.27 -27.72 10.94
C ASN A 156 -13.66 -28.01 12.32
N GLN A 157 -12.35 -27.79 12.48
CA GLN A 157 -11.60 -28.33 13.63
C GLN A 157 -12.03 -27.71 14.96
N LEU A 158 -12.13 -26.38 15.00
CA LEU A 158 -12.49 -25.65 16.21
C LEU A 158 -13.93 -25.97 16.63
N MET A 159 -14.86 -25.98 15.67
CA MET A 159 -16.25 -26.34 15.92
C MET A 159 -16.38 -27.78 16.44
N MET A 160 -15.65 -28.74 15.88
CA MET A 160 -15.65 -30.14 16.36
C MET A 160 -15.11 -30.27 17.79
N ILE A 161 -14.03 -29.59 18.13
CA ILE A 161 -13.48 -29.63 19.50
C ILE A 161 -14.45 -28.96 20.49
N GLN A 162 -15.03 -27.81 20.12
CA GLN A 162 -16.02 -27.13 20.97
C GLN A 162 -17.23 -28.03 21.22
N LEU A 163 -17.72 -28.73 20.19
CA LEU A 163 -18.84 -29.65 20.30
C LEU A 163 -18.48 -30.87 21.17
N ALA A 164 -17.27 -31.41 21.05
CA ALA A 164 -16.77 -32.47 21.92
C ALA A 164 -16.74 -32.03 23.40
N VAL A 165 -16.27 -30.81 23.69
CA VAL A 165 -16.26 -30.25 25.05
C VAL A 165 -17.68 -30.08 25.58
N SER A 166 -18.61 -29.55 24.77
CA SER A 166 -20.01 -29.38 25.16
C SER A 166 -20.68 -30.71 25.48
N HIS A 167 -20.52 -31.72 24.62
CA HIS A 167 -21.07 -33.05 24.87
C HIS A 167 -20.46 -33.72 26.10
N PHE A 168 -19.17 -33.51 26.34
CA PHE A 168 -18.53 -34.04 27.54
C PHE A 168 -19.14 -33.46 28.82
N GLU A 169 -19.39 -32.16 28.85
CA GLU A 169 -20.03 -31.51 30.00
C GLU A 169 -21.46 -32.03 30.25
N GLU A 170 -22.21 -32.30 29.18
CA GLU A 170 -23.54 -32.93 29.26
C GLU A 170 -23.46 -34.37 29.75
N GLU A 171 -22.58 -35.20 29.15
CA GLU A 171 -22.46 -36.64 29.42
C GLU A 171 -21.86 -36.94 30.80
N VAL A 172 -21.08 -36.02 31.39
CA VAL A 172 -20.61 -36.14 32.79
C VAL A 172 -21.74 -35.88 33.80
N GLY A 173 -22.71 -35.02 33.46
CA GLY A 173 -23.79 -34.60 34.37
C GLY A 173 -24.94 -35.60 34.50
N ASP A 174 -25.19 -36.42 33.47
CA ASP A 174 -26.45 -37.17 33.33
C ASP A 174 -26.49 -38.53 34.05
N GLY A 175 -25.36 -39.07 34.53
CA GLY A 175 -25.34 -40.23 35.44
C GLY A 175 -26.08 -41.49 34.96
N VAL A 176 -26.32 -41.64 33.65
CA VAL A 176 -27.10 -42.74 33.08
C VAL A 176 -26.25 -44.01 32.94
N ASP A 177 -26.87 -45.16 33.21
CA ASP A 177 -26.30 -46.52 33.24
C ASP A 177 -26.03 -47.10 31.82
N GLY A 178 -25.41 -46.31 30.93
CA GLY A 178 -25.10 -46.64 29.53
C GLY A 178 -23.66 -46.32 29.10
N GLU A 179 -23.32 -46.56 27.83
CA GLU A 179 -21.99 -46.21 27.27
C GLU A 179 -21.72 -44.72 27.46
N LYS A 180 -20.63 -44.39 28.17
CA LYS A 180 -20.30 -42.99 28.47
C LYS A 180 -19.55 -42.36 27.31
N TYR A 181 -19.70 -41.05 27.17
CA TYR A 181 -18.92 -40.21 26.25
C TYR A 181 -19.11 -40.50 24.76
N VAL A 182 -20.20 -41.16 24.35
CA VAL A 182 -20.41 -41.59 22.96
C VAL A 182 -20.35 -40.40 21.99
N LYS A 183 -21.04 -39.29 22.30
CA LYS A 183 -21.04 -38.10 21.44
C LYS A 183 -19.70 -37.38 21.48
N THR A 184 -19.10 -37.27 22.66
CA THR A 184 -17.76 -36.70 22.84
C THR A 184 -16.73 -37.41 21.96
N LEU A 185 -16.63 -38.74 22.07
CA LEU A 185 -15.68 -39.56 21.31
C LEU A 185 -15.97 -39.54 19.81
N GLN A 186 -17.24 -39.41 19.41
CA GLN A 186 -17.60 -39.24 18.00
C GLN A 186 -17.02 -37.93 17.43
N GLU A 187 -17.17 -36.81 18.13
CA GLU A 187 -16.63 -35.52 17.68
C GLU A 187 -15.10 -35.50 17.69
N LEU A 188 -14.45 -36.13 18.68
CA LEU A 188 -12.99 -36.26 18.70
C LEU A 188 -12.45 -37.07 17.49
N ARG A 189 -13.16 -38.11 17.06
CA ARG A 189 -12.79 -38.86 15.84
C ARG A 189 -12.89 -37.98 14.60
N LYS A 190 -13.95 -37.16 14.48
CA LYS A 190 -14.11 -36.24 13.35
C LYS A 190 -13.02 -35.17 13.36
N PHE A 191 -12.70 -34.60 14.53
CA PHE A 191 -11.61 -33.63 14.68
C PHE A 191 -10.28 -34.22 14.21
N LYS A 192 -9.94 -35.44 14.63
CA LYS A 192 -8.72 -36.12 14.19
C LYS A 192 -8.71 -36.36 12.67
N ALA A 193 -9.84 -36.78 12.10
CA ALA A 193 -9.97 -37.02 10.67
C ALA A 193 -9.80 -35.74 9.82
N ALA A 194 -10.03 -34.56 10.41
CA ALA A 194 -9.85 -33.29 9.71
C ALA A 194 -8.37 -32.94 9.41
N GLY A 195 -7.41 -33.57 10.10
CA GLY A 195 -5.97 -33.44 9.80
C GLY A 195 -5.39 -32.05 10.06
N ASP A 196 -4.22 -31.77 9.48
CA ASP A 196 -3.53 -30.48 9.63
C ASP A 196 -4.21 -29.40 8.77
N PRO A 197 -4.53 -28.21 9.33
CA PRO A 197 -5.07 -27.10 8.54
C PRO A 197 -4.10 -26.50 7.51
N PHE A 198 -2.78 -26.65 7.70
CA PHE A 198 -1.74 -26.11 6.83
C PHE A 198 -1.15 -27.23 5.96
N THR A 199 -1.45 -27.18 4.66
CA THR A 199 -0.97 -28.17 3.69
C THR A 199 0.45 -27.87 3.23
N GLU A 200 1.16 -28.85 2.69
CA GLU A 200 2.49 -28.64 2.08
C GLU A 200 2.50 -27.48 1.05
N GLY A 201 1.49 -27.41 0.19
CA GLY A 201 1.35 -26.31 -0.79
C GLY A 201 1.19 -24.90 -0.16
N PHE A 202 0.70 -24.80 1.08
CA PHE A 202 0.68 -23.52 1.80
C PHE A 202 2.10 -23.07 2.17
N PHE A 203 2.94 -24.01 2.64
CA PHE A 203 4.33 -23.72 2.98
C PHE A 203 5.19 -23.43 1.76
N GLU A 204 4.95 -24.13 0.64
CA GLU A 204 5.60 -23.82 -0.64
C GLU A 204 5.29 -22.38 -1.10
N LEU A 205 4.01 -21.98 -1.02
CA LEU A 205 3.57 -20.63 -1.34
C LEU A 205 4.24 -19.60 -0.43
N PHE A 206 4.27 -19.85 0.88
CA PHE A 206 4.95 -18.99 1.85
C PHE A 206 6.44 -18.81 1.51
N GLN A 207 7.16 -19.91 1.29
CA GLN A 207 8.60 -19.87 0.98
C GLN A 207 8.87 -19.13 -0.32
N SER A 208 8.04 -19.36 -1.34
CA SER A 208 8.12 -18.66 -2.62
C SER A 208 7.99 -17.14 -2.44
N VAL A 209 6.93 -16.69 -1.76
CA VAL A 209 6.67 -15.27 -1.51
C VAL A 209 7.77 -14.63 -0.66
N TYR A 210 8.19 -15.29 0.41
CA TYR A 210 9.24 -14.78 1.29
C TYR A 210 10.57 -14.57 0.55
N ASN A 211 11.01 -15.57 -0.22
CA ASN A 211 12.26 -15.51 -0.98
C ASN A 211 12.21 -14.45 -2.09
N GLN A 212 11.06 -14.29 -2.75
CA GLN A 212 10.85 -13.25 -3.75
C GLN A 212 10.96 -11.83 -3.17
N HIS A 213 10.38 -11.59 -2.00
CA HIS A 213 10.53 -10.30 -1.29
C HIS A 213 11.96 -10.04 -0.82
N LEU A 214 12.67 -11.07 -0.37
CA LEU A 214 14.07 -10.97 0.02
C LEU A 214 14.97 -10.60 -1.18
N LEU A 215 14.76 -11.26 -2.32
CA LEU A 215 15.46 -10.96 -3.58
C LEU A 215 15.17 -9.52 -4.05
N MET A 216 13.88 -9.13 -4.02
CA MET A 216 13.46 -7.77 -4.36
C MET A 216 14.15 -6.73 -3.47
N PHE A 217 14.09 -6.93 -2.16
CA PHE A 217 14.68 -6.00 -1.20
C PHE A 217 16.18 -5.79 -1.46
N SER A 218 16.92 -6.86 -1.74
CA SER A 218 18.34 -6.80 -2.13
C SER A 218 18.56 -5.97 -3.41
N LYS A 219 17.78 -6.23 -4.47
CA LYS A 219 17.87 -5.47 -5.73
C LYS A 219 17.55 -3.99 -5.54
N LEU A 220 16.54 -3.68 -4.75
CA LEU A 220 16.19 -2.30 -4.41
C LEU A 220 17.30 -1.62 -3.62
N GLN A 221 17.93 -2.29 -2.66
CA GLN A 221 19.08 -1.75 -1.90
C GLN A 221 20.26 -1.42 -2.81
N GLN A 222 20.63 -2.35 -3.71
CA GLN A 222 21.68 -2.12 -4.68
C GLN A 222 21.37 -0.92 -5.57
N ARG A 223 20.13 -0.82 -6.07
CA ARG A 223 19.71 0.28 -6.94
C ARG A 223 19.71 1.62 -6.22
N LYS A 224 19.22 1.67 -4.98
CA LYS A 224 19.26 2.88 -4.13
C LYS A 224 20.70 3.35 -3.90
N GLY A 225 21.61 2.44 -3.58
CA GLY A 225 23.04 2.76 -3.42
C GLY A 225 23.67 3.33 -4.70
N THR A 226 23.28 2.80 -5.86
CA THR A 226 23.71 3.31 -7.16
C THR A 226 23.19 4.72 -7.43
N LEU A 227 21.92 4.98 -7.13
CA LEU A 227 21.31 6.31 -7.25
C LEU A 227 21.93 7.32 -6.28
N ASP A 228 22.21 6.93 -5.04
CA ASP A 228 22.89 7.77 -4.05
C ASP A 228 24.29 8.19 -4.52
N LYS A 229 25.04 7.27 -5.14
CA LYS A 229 26.35 7.57 -5.76
C LYS A 229 26.20 8.54 -6.93
N LYS A 230 25.24 8.32 -7.84
CA LYS A 230 24.96 9.23 -8.98
C LYS A 230 24.59 10.63 -8.49
N LEU A 231 23.73 10.74 -7.48
CA LEU A 231 23.29 12.01 -6.94
C LEU A 231 24.44 12.79 -6.25
N LYS A 232 25.35 12.09 -5.57
CA LYS A 232 26.61 12.68 -5.09
C LYS A 232 27.47 13.19 -6.24
N SER A 233 27.64 12.39 -7.31
CA SER A 233 28.42 12.79 -8.49
C SER A 233 27.85 14.05 -9.17
N VAL A 234 26.52 14.15 -9.33
CA VAL A 234 25.88 15.35 -9.90
C VAL A 234 26.20 16.61 -9.12
N LYS A 235 26.18 16.54 -7.79
CA LYS A 235 26.54 17.68 -6.93
C LYS A 235 28.00 18.10 -7.15
N THR A 236 28.91 17.14 -7.28
CA THR A 236 30.32 17.40 -7.57
C THR A 236 30.50 17.99 -8.96
N TRP A 237 29.89 17.39 -9.98
CA TRP A 237 30.06 17.81 -11.38
C TRP A 237 29.42 19.17 -11.66
N ARG A 238 28.31 19.52 -11.01
CA ARG A 238 27.75 20.89 -11.04
C ARG A 238 28.75 21.93 -10.55
N ARG A 239 29.52 21.62 -9.49
CA ARG A 239 30.57 22.53 -8.98
C ARG A 239 31.70 22.66 -10.01
N VAL A 240 32.16 21.54 -10.56
CA VAL A 240 33.22 21.51 -11.58
C VAL A 240 32.79 22.28 -12.84
N SER A 241 31.58 22.07 -13.34
CA SER A 241 31.07 22.78 -14.52
C SER A 241 30.98 24.29 -14.30
N ASN A 242 30.58 24.72 -13.10
CA ASN A 242 30.52 26.14 -12.75
C ASN A 242 31.93 26.75 -12.69
N VAL A 243 32.92 26.05 -12.13
CA VAL A 243 34.32 26.52 -12.09
C VAL A 243 34.89 26.63 -13.50
N ILE A 244 34.68 25.62 -14.35
CA ILE A 244 35.13 25.63 -15.76
C ILE A 244 34.48 26.79 -16.52
N PHE A 245 33.17 26.99 -16.37
CA PHE A 245 32.44 28.07 -17.03
C PHE A 245 32.98 29.45 -16.63
N VAL A 246 33.20 29.70 -15.34
CA VAL A 246 33.78 30.96 -14.84
C VAL A 246 35.21 31.15 -15.33
N SER A 247 36.03 30.09 -15.29
CA SER A 247 37.43 30.15 -15.74
C SER A 247 37.55 30.43 -17.24
N ALA A 248 36.74 29.77 -18.08
CA ALA A 248 36.70 30.01 -19.51
C ALA A 248 36.27 31.44 -19.83
N PHE A 249 35.25 31.96 -19.13
CA PHE A 249 34.80 33.33 -19.31
C PHE A 249 35.86 34.36 -18.94
N VAL A 250 36.51 34.22 -17.78
CA VAL A 250 37.61 35.12 -17.36
C VAL A 250 38.76 35.08 -18.38
N SER A 251 39.09 33.90 -18.91
CA SER A 251 40.12 33.75 -19.94
C SER A 251 39.77 34.52 -21.21
N VAL A 252 38.53 34.40 -21.70
CA VAL A 252 38.03 35.14 -22.87
C VAL A 252 38.12 36.65 -22.65
N LEU A 253 37.78 37.15 -21.45
CA LEU A 253 37.92 38.57 -21.13
C LEU A 253 39.39 39.04 -21.18
N ILE A 254 40.32 38.27 -20.59
CA ILE A 254 41.75 38.60 -20.60
C ILE A 254 42.28 38.66 -22.05
N PHE A 255 42.01 37.63 -22.86
CA PHE A 255 42.44 37.62 -24.26
C PHE A 255 41.85 38.77 -25.07
N SER A 256 40.63 39.17 -24.75
CA SER A 256 39.97 40.28 -25.41
C SER A 256 40.58 41.64 -25.09
N VAL A 257 40.97 41.87 -23.83
CA VAL A 257 41.69 43.10 -23.44
C VAL A 257 43.05 43.16 -24.13
N VAL A 258 43.78 42.05 -24.17
CA VAL A 258 45.09 41.97 -24.86
C VAL A 258 44.94 42.24 -26.36
N ALA A 259 43.96 41.61 -27.02
CA ALA A 259 43.68 41.84 -28.44
C ALA A 259 43.28 43.29 -28.73
N ALA A 260 42.46 43.90 -27.86
CA ALA A 260 42.06 45.30 -27.99
C ALA A 260 43.23 46.28 -27.85
N ALA A 261 44.18 45.99 -26.95
CA ALA A 261 45.39 46.78 -26.80
C ALA A 261 46.34 46.68 -28.01
N MET A 262 46.27 45.58 -28.78
CA MET A 262 47.13 45.32 -29.92
C MET A 262 46.52 45.68 -31.29
N ALA A 263 45.19 45.86 -31.38
CA ALA A 263 44.48 46.05 -32.65
C ALA A 263 44.08 47.51 -32.91
N ALA A 264 44.01 47.90 -34.18
CA ALA A 264 43.56 49.22 -34.61
C ALA A 264 42.10 49.53 -34.14
N PRO A 265 41.73 50.82 -33.96
CA PRO A 265 40.49 51.25 -33.31
C PRO A 265 39.16 50.55 -33.74
N PRO A 266 38.93 50.17 -35.01
CA PRO A 266 37.68 49.54 -35.44
C PRO A 266 37.48 48.09 -34.93
N VAL A 267 38.57 47.36 -34.69
CA VAL A 267 38.50 45.94 -34.27
C VAL A 267 38.10 45.83 -32.80
N VAL A 268 38.49 46.83 -32.00
CA VAL A 268 38.18 46.94 -30.56
C VAL A 268 36.67 47.07 -30.32
N THR A 269 35.96 47.80 -31.18
CA THR A 269 34.53 48.08 -31.03
C THR A 269 33.66 46.86 -31.31
N ALA A 270 34.00 46.06 -32.34
CA ALA A 270 33.30 44.81 -32.65
C ALA A 270 33.53 43.72 -31.58
N LEU A 271 34.75 43.63 -31.03
CA LEU A 271 35.08 42.66 -29.99
C LEU A 271 34.36 42.98 -28.66
N ALA A 272 34.32 44.25 -28.26
CA ALA A 272 33.58 44.69 -27.07
C ALA A 272 32.07 44.37 -27.15
N ALA A 273 31.48 44.48 -28.34
CA ALA A 273 30.08 44.13 -28.57
C ALA A 273 29.82 42.61 -28.49
N ALA A 274 30.75 41.76 -28.97
CA ALA A 274 30.63 40.31 -28.89
C ALA A 274 30.81 39.76 -27.45
N LEU A 275 31.59 40.44 -26.61
CA LEU A 275 31.78 40.11 -25.20
C LEU A 275 30.65 40.59 -24.30
N ALA A 276 29.78 41.46 -24.83
CA ALA A 276 28.56 41.88 -24.16
C ALA A 276 27.49 40.78 -24.14
N VAL A 277 27.74 39.58 -24.69
CA VAL A 277 26.85 38.43 -24.52
C VAL A 277 26.74 38.13 -23.02
N PRO A 278 25.55 38.26 -22.42
CA PRO A 278 25.42 38.06 -20.99
C PRO A 278 25.80 36.62 -20.64
N MET A 279 26.64 36.41 -19.62
CA MET A 279 26.89 35.08 -19.05
C MET A 279 25.64 34.44 -18.43
N GLY A 280 24.67 35.28 -18.07
CA GLY A 280 23.46 34.87 -17.35
C GLY A 280 22.71 33.73 -18.04
N PRO A 281 22.35 33.83 -19.33
CA PRO A 281 21.67 32.79 -20.10
C PRO A 281 22.36 31.41 -20.12
N VAL A 282 23.66 31.34 -20.42
CA VAL A 282 24.38 30.05 -20.56
C VAL A 282 24.57 29.37 -19.19
N GLY A 283 24.93 30.14 -18.16
CA GLY A 283 25.01 29.62 -16.79
C GLY A 283 23.65 29.15 -16.26
N LYS A 284 22.57 29.88 -16.56
CA LYS A 284 21.20 29.46 -16.22
C LYS A 284 20.80 28.18 -16.94
N TRP A 285 21.21 28.00 -18.20
CA TRP A 285 20.95 26.78 -18.97
C TRP A 285 21.72 25.56 -18.40
N CYS A 286 23.02 25.65 -18.13
CA CYS A 286 23.76 24.55 -17.51
C CYS A 286 23.18 24.18 -16.13
N ASN A 287 22.84 25.18 -15.31
CA ASN A 287 22.23 24.94 -14.01
C ASN A 287 20.84 24.29 -14.14
N SER A 288 20.03 24.68 -15.12
CA SER A 288 18.71 24.08 -15.36
C SER A 288 18.82 22.63 -15.82
N LEU A 289 19.79 22.29 -16.69
CA LEU A 289 20.08 20.90 -17.08
C LEU A 289 20.47 20.03 -15.88
N TRP A 290 21.40 20.49 -15.04
CA TRP A 290 21.78 19.75 -13.83
C TRP A 290 20.64 19.63 -12.83
N LYS A 291 19.78 20.64 -12.73
CA LYS A 291 18.61 20.61 -11.86
C LYS A 291 17.59 19.59 -12.35
N ARG A 292 17.32 19.54 -13.67
CA ARG A 292 16.46 18.51 -14.28
C ARG A 292 16.98 17.09 -14.00
N TYR A 293 18.27 16.85 -14.26
CA TYR A 293 18.88 15.55 -14.00
C TYR A 293 18.87 15.17 -12.51
N GLU A 294 19.17 16.10 -11.60
CA GLU A 294 19.08 15.86 -10.15
C GLU A 294 17.64 15.55 -9.70
N THR A 295 16.65 16.28 -10.21
CA THR A 295 15.23 16.04 -9.93
C THR A 295 14.80 14.64 -10.39
N ALA A 296 15.23 14.22 -11.58
CA ALA A 296 14.96 12.89 -12.11
C ALA A 296 15.50 11.77 -11.20
N LEU A 297 16.78 11.88 -10.80
CA LEU A 297 17.41 10.92 -9.90
C LEU A 297 16.74 10.90 -8.51
N LYS A 298 16.27 12.05 -8.01
CA LYS A 298 15.50 12.11 -6.75
C LYS A 298 14.15 11.41 -6.90
N GLY A 299 13.46 11.60 -8.02
CA GLY A 299 12.23 10.90 -8.33
C GLY A 299 12.42 9.38 -8.36
N GLU A 300 13.41 8.89 -9.11
CA GLU A 300 13.75 7.47 -9.12
C GLU A 300 14.07 6.93 -7.72
N ARG A 301 14.90 7.67 -6.96
CA ARG A 301 15.28 7.28 -5.60
C ARG A 301 14.07 7.18 -4.68
N GLU A 302 13.11 8.09 -4.82
CA GLU A 302 11.91 8.12 -4.00
C GLU A 302 11.02 6.90 -4.27
N VAL A 303 10.77 6.58 -5.55
CA VAL A 303 10.04 5.37 -5.96
C VAL A 303 10.72 4.11 -5.41
N ILE A 304 12.05 4.00 -5.56
CA ILE A 304 12.82 2.88 -4.97
C ILE A 304 12.66 2.82 -3.45
N SER A 305 12.73 3.97 -2.77
CA SER A 305 12.61 4.02 -1.30
C SER A 305 11.21 3.62 -0.84
N THR A 306 10.16 3.97 -1.59
CA THR A 306 8.79 3.52 -1.32
C THR A 306 8.67 2.00 -1.44
N MET A 307 9.18 1.41 -2.52
CA MET A 307 9.18 -0.05 -2.69
C MET A 307 9.99 -0.78 -1.62
N GLN A 308 11.12 -0.20 -1.18
CA GLN A 308 11.93 -0.79 -0.10
C GLN A 308 11.18 -0.86 1.21
N VAL A 309 10.51 0.25 1.60
CA VAL A 309 9.72 0.30 2.83
C VAL A 309 8.59 -0.72 2.74
N GLY A 310 7.86 -0.76 1.61
CA GLY A 310 6.80 -1.75 1.39
C GLY A 310 7.30 -3.19 1.51
N SER A 311 8.40 -3.53 0.81
CA SER A 311 8.99 -4.88 0.84
C SER A 311 9.43 -5.28 2.26
N PHE A 312 10.05 -4.34 3.00
CA PHE A 312 10.47 -4.60 4.38
C PHE A 312 9.30 -4.85 5.33
N VAL A 313 8.24 -4.05 5.22
CA VAL A 313 7.01 -4.25 6.02
C VAL A 313 6.41 -5.62 5.72
N THR A 314 6.23 -5.97 4.44
CA THR A 314 5.70 -7.27 4.03
C THR A 314 6.55 -8.43 4.56
N MET A 315 7.88 -8.35 4.47
CA MET A 315 8.77 -9.38 5.05
C MET A 315 8.56 -9.56 6.55
N LYS A 316 8.34 -8.46 7.30
CA LYS A 316 8.07 -8.52 8.74
C LYS A 316 6.71 -9.12 9.06
N ASP A 317 5.69 -8.79 8.28
CA ASP A 317 4.37 -9.38 8.43
C ASP A 317 4.41 -10.89 8.12
N LEU A 318 5.09 -11.31 7.05
CA LEU A 318 5.28 -12.73 6.71
C LEU A 318 6.01 -13.50 7.82
N GLU A 319 7.07 -12.92 8.40
CA GLU A 319 7.77 -13.53 9.54
C GLU A 319 6.85 -13.72 10.75
N SER A 320 6.00 -12.72 11.02
CA SER A 320 5.06 -12.76 12.14
C SER A 320 3.97 -13.82 11.91
N ILE A 321 3.46 -13.91 10.68
CA ILE A 321 2.53 -14.95 10.25
C ILE A 321 3.16 -16.33 10.41
N ARG A 322 4.41 -16.54 9.98
CA ARG A 322 5.11 -17.83 10.12
C ARG A 322 5.15 -18.30 11.56
N VAL A 323 5.55 -17.43 12.48
CA VAL A 323 5.63 -17.76 13.91
C VAL A 323 4.26 -18.15 14.47
N LEU A 324 3.20 -17.44 14.07
CA LEU A 324 1.83 -17.74 14.50
C LEU A 324 1.30 -19.04 13.88
N VAL A 325 1.59 -19.33 12.61
CA VAL A 325 1.27 -20.61 11.97
C VAL A 325 1.90 -21.76 12.73
N SER A 326 3.21 -21.70 13.01
CA SER A 326 3.89 -22.76 13.77
C SER A 326 3.31 -22.93 15.18
N LYS A 327 2.87 -21.84 15.82
CA LYS A 327 2.21 -21.92 17.13
C LYS A 327 0.85 -22.63 17.03
N VAL A 328 0.09 -22.36 15.98
CA VAL A 328 -1.19 -23.02 15.71
C VAL A 328 -0.98 -24.51 15.41
N GLU A 329 0.00 -24.87 14.57
CA GLU A 329 0.36 -26.28 14.28
C GLU A 329 0.66 -27.06 15.55
N ILE A 330 1.54 -26.54 16.42
CA ILE A 330 1.89 -27.18 17.70
C ILE A 330 0.64 -27.40 18.57
N LYS A 331 -0.31 -26.45 18.57
CA LYS A 331 -1.55 -26.58 19.34
C LYS A 331 -2.50 -27.61 18.76
N VAL A 332 -2.65 -27.66 17.43
CA VAL A 332 -3.44 -28.69 16.75
C VAL A 332 -2.87 -30.07 17.06
N GLU A 333 -1.55 -30.25 16.96
CA GLU A 333 -0.88 -31.51 17.28
C GLU A 333 -1.11 -31.92 18.74
N SER A 334 -0.97 -30.97 19.68
CA SER A 334 -1.20 -31.24 21.10
C SER A 334 -2.66 -31.59 21.41
N LEU A 335 -3.63 -30.99 20.72
CA LEU A 335 -5.05 -31.34 20.84
C LEU A 335 -5.33 -32.73 20.25
N MET A 336 -4.71 -33.08 19.11
CA MET A 336 -4.81 -34.42 18.52
C MET A 336 -4.24 -35.50 19.44
N GLN A 337 -3.12 -35.23 20.13
CA GLN A 337 -2.55 -36.17 21.10
C GLN A 337 -3.49 -36.43 22.29
N ASN A 338 -4.16 -35.40 22.81
CA ASN A 338 -5.15 -35.60 23.88
C ASN A 338 -6.39 -36.35 23.37
N ALA A 339 -6.83 -36.05 22.14
CA ALA A 339 -7.93 -36.80 21.51
C ALA A 339 -7.57 -38.28 21.34
N ASP A 340 -6.33 -38.60 20.96
CA ASP A 340 -5.84 -39.97 20.88
C ASP A 340 -5.80 -40.68 22.22
N PHE A 341 -5.48 -39.95 23.30
CA PHE A 341 -5.53 -40.49 24.65
C PHE A 341 -6.96 -40.82 25.06
N ALA A 342 -7.91 -39.91 24.81
CA ALA A 342 -9.34 -40.13 25.06
C ALA A 342 -9.91 -41.33 24.28
N LEU A 343 -9.46 -41.54 23.04
CA LEU A 343 -9.99 -42.58 22.16
C LEU A 343 -9.49 -44.00 22.49
N ARG A 344 -8.46 -44.15 23.34
CA ARG A 344 -7.87 -45.46 23.68
C ARG A 344 -8.54 -46.13 24.87
N GLU A 345 -8.80 -45.36 25.92
CA GLU A 345 -9.26 -45.90 27.21
C GLU A 345 -10.37 -45.00 27.77
N GLU A 346 -11.52 -45.59 28.09
CA GLU A 346 -12.70 -44.85 28.59
C GLU A 346 -12.41 -44.14 29.92
N GLU A 347 -11.59 -44.74 30.80
CA GLU A 347 -11.19 -44.13 32.08
C GLU A 347 -10.32 -42.87 31.92
N MET A 348 -9.68 -42.72 30.76
CA MET A 348 -8.77 -41.61 30.45
C MET A 348 -9.49 -40.41 29.81
N VAL A 349 -10.75 -40.58 29.38
CA VAL A 349 -11.52 -39.55 28.68
C VAL A 349 -11.64 -38.28 29.52
N LYS A 350 -11.92 -38.41 30.82
CA LYS A 350 -12.06 -37.25 31.71
C LYS A 350 -10.79 -36.41 31.77
N LEU A 351 -9.64 -37.06 31.98
CA LEU A 351 -8.34 -36.37 32.04
C LEU A 351 -7.98 -35.71 30.71
N ALA A 352 -8.22 -36.42 29.60
CA ALA A 352 -7.97 -35.89 28.26
C ALA A 352 -8.84 -34.66 27.95
N MET A 353 -10.12 -34.70 28.32
CA MET A 353 -11.06 -33.61 28.07
C MET A 353 -10.77 -32.38 28.94
N ASP A 354 -10.33 -32.58 30.19
CA ASP A 354 -9.88 -31.47 31.04
C ASP A 354 -8.67 -30.73 30.41
N GLU A 355 -7.72 -31.47 29.85
CA GLU A 355 -6.56 -30.87 29.16
C GLU A 355 -6.94 -30.23 27.81
N ILE A 356 -7.86 -30.84 27.05
CA ILE A 356 -8.42 -30.25 25.82
C ILE A 356 -9.10 -28.92 26.11
N LYS A 357 -9.95 -28.88 27.15
CA LYS A 357 -10.67 -27.66 27.56
C LYS A 357 -9.71 -26.52 27.90
N LYS A 358 -8.65 -26.82 28.64
CA LYS A 358 -7.60 -25.84 28.99
C LYS A 358 -6.89 -25.30 27.74
N LYS A 359 -6.55 -26.16 26.78
CA LYS A 359 -5.82 -25.77 25.56
C LYS A 359 -6.70 -25.05 24.53
N LEU A 360 -8.01 -25.31 24.54
CA LEU A 360 -8.96 -24.78 23.57
C LEU A 360 -9.00 -23.25 23.58
N GLU A 361 -9.03 -22.62 24.76
CA GLU A 361 -9.06 -21.15 24.87
C GLU A 361 -7.83 -20.53 24.23
N GLU A 362 -6.64 -21.07 24.52
CA GLU A 362 -5.42 -20.54 23.93
C GLU A 362 -5.32 -20.82 22.43
N PHE A 363 -5.90 -21.92 21.94
CA PHE A 363 -5.97 -22.23 20.52
C PHE A 363 -6.85 -21.21 19.77
N MET A 364 -8.01 -20.86 20.33
CA MET A 364 -8.90 -19.82 19.79
C MET A 364 -8.20 -18.46 19.68
N ASP A 365 -7.50 -18.05 20.74
CA ASP A 365 -6.75 -16.78 20.76
C ASP A 365 -5.66 -16.73 19.68
N ASP A 366 -4.91 -17.83 19.48
CA ASP A 366 -3.88 -17.87 18.44
C ASP A 366 -4.45 -17.84 17.02
N ILE A 367 -5.56 -18.54 16.77
CA ILE A 367 -6.28 -18.47 15.49
C ILE A 367 -6.77 -17.05 15.20
N GLN A 368 -7.27 -16.34 16.22
CA GLN A 368 -7.69 -14.95 16.08
C GLN A 368 -6.50 -14.03 15.78
N LYS A 369 -5.39 -14.18 16.51
CA LYS A 369 -4.16 -13.40 16.28
C LYS A 369 -3.57 -13.63 14.89
N LEU A 370 -3.55 -14.88 14.42
CA LEU A 370 -3.08 -15.23 13.08
C LEU A 370 -3.96 -14.60 12.01
N SER A 371 -5.29 -14.62 12.18
CA SER A 371 -6.22 -13.92 11.28
C SER A 371 -5.95 -12.43 11.19
N GLN A 372 -5.81 -11.77 12.33
CA GLN A 372 -5.54 -10.33 12.38
C GLN A 372 -4.23 -9.98 11.66
N HIS A 373 -3.20 -10.82 11.78
CA HIS A 373 -1.94 -10.62 11.07
C HIS A 373 -2.06 -10.88 9.56
N GLY A 374 -2.83 -11.89 9.15
CA GLY A 374 -3.15 -12.15 7.74
C GLY A 374 -3.88 -10.96 7.10
N ASP A 375 -4.93 -10.45 7.75
CA ASP A 375 -5.72 -9.31 7.28
C ASP A 375 -4.88 -8.04 7.20
N LYS A 376 -4.06 -7.80 8.23
CA LYS A 376 -3.13 -6.68 8.26
C LYS A 376 -2.12 -6.75 7.11
N CYS A 377 -1.53 -7.93 6.86
CA CYS A 377 -0.57 -8.12 5.77
C CYS A 377 -1.20 -7.80 4.42
N SER A 378 -2.42 -8.30 4.16
CA SER A 378 -3.21 -8.03 2.95
C SER A 378 -3.53 -6.54 2.78
N GLN A 379 -3.92 -5.88 3.88
CA GLN A 379 -4.22 -4.45 3.86
C GLN A 379 -2.98 -3.59 3.61
N GLU A 380 -1.87 -3.88 4.28
CA GLU A 380 -0.62 -3.13 4.15
C GLU A 380 -0.01 -3.29 2.74
N ILE A 381 -0.03 -4.50 2.16
CA ILE A 381 0.46 -4.68 0.78
C ILE A 381 -0.41 -3.93 -0.23
N THR A 382 -1.74 -3.91 -0.05
CA THR A 382 -2.67 -3.17 -0.91
C THR A 382 -2.47 -1.65 -0.80
N ARG A 383 -2.27 -1.14 0.42
CA ARG A 383 -1.92 0.26 0.65
C ARG A 383 -0.59 0.60 -0.01
N ALA A 384 0.43 -0.26 0.13
CA ALA A 384 1.74 -0.04 -0.44
C ALA A 384 1.71 0.03 -1.98
N ARG A 385 0.96 -0.86 -2.65
CA ARG A 385 0.67 -0.80 -4.09
C ARG A 385 0.07 0.56 -4.49
N THR A 386 -0.94 1.02 -3.75
CA THR A 386 -1.63 2.29 -4.02
C THR A 386 -0.72 3.50 -3.84
N VAL A 387 0.13 3.49 -2.80
CA VAL A 387 1.10 4.55 -2.55
C VAL A 387 2.16 4.58 -3.65
N LEU A 388 2.65 3.41 -4.09
CA LEU A 388 3.61 3.31 -5.18
C LEU A 388 3.02 3.84 -6.49
N LEU A 389 1.81 3.44 -6.86
CA LEU A 389 1.12 3.95 -8.06
C LEU A 389 1.01 5.48 -8.03
N ARG A 390 0.53 6.04 -6.92
CA ARG A 390 0.45 7.50 -6.76
C ARG A 390 1.81 8.17 -6.87
N LYS A 391 2.87 7.54 -6.37
CA LYS A 391 4.24 8.06 -6.46
C LYS A 391 4.73 8.04 -7.91
N ILE A 392 4.50 6.95 -8.62
CA ILE A 392 4.82 6.80 -10.04
C ILE A 392 4.12 7.87 -10.88
N MET A 393 2.80 8.05 -10.71
CA MET A 393 2.02 9.04 -11.45
C MET A 393 2.43 10.49 -11.16
N LYS A 394 2.92 10.78 -9.95
CA LYS A 394 3.37 12.13 -9.55
C LYS A 394 4.81 12.45 -9.94
N THR A 395 5.61 11.44 -10.29
CA THR A 395 7.01 11.67 -10.63
C THR A 395 7.04 12.37 -12.00
N PRO A 396 7.60 13.59 -12.11
CA PRO A 396 7.57 14.32 -13.37
C PRO A 396 8.29 13.54 -14.45
N ASN A 397 7.58 13.23 -15.53
CA ASN A 397 8.19 12.77 -16.77
C ASN A 397 9.01 13.95 -17.32
N ASN A 398 10.31 13.73 -17.49
CA ASN A 398 11.27 14.74 -17.93
C ASN A 398 11.08 15.16 -19.39
#